data_AF-A0A523QDM6-F1
#
_entry.id   AF-A0A523QDM6-F1
#
_cell.length_a   1.000
_cell.length_b   1.000
_cell.length_c   1.000
_cell.angle_alpha   90.00
_cell.angle_beta   90.00
_cell.angle_gamma   90.00
#
_symmetry.space_group_name_H-M   'P 1'
#
loop_
_entity.id
_entity.type
_entity.pdbx_description
1 polymer ?
#
loop_
_entity_poly.entity_id
_entity_poly.type
_entity_poly.pdbx_seq_one_letter_code
_entity_poly.pdbx_strand_id
1 'polypeptide(L)'
;MRFNLYNQEGQCEPLCYSSGKTQIDLVEEILEAFRGNEMVFLKGTVGSGKSVVGLRTILEFGRGIVSVPTKVLSDQYAASYERDKYFTKDDGSKARIGILKGRRNFRCMYQADKRREITCDNSNLPCKRPVDWEHGEKRIDALRECPYWGFIFSSGLADSIKNAEKVPYQGIKGKWTWCVRGECPYWKQFQAYVFSDAIVMNSAKWAAEVSIGRLPEVPITVIDEADEWLDSLAVKVSLTVKTIGGVRERIRRNIMLDNDDEEKELQERLEELRSLWSETLAGKGDPLKLVEFLTALLEEIDETSGGLYWRLKSVLEHRDYAEWEIGERGIVYFVPDPKIVLQRILEKVGGKWLLMSATTQSEDVLNDVFGIAPTFVEGETRFPGELVQRKLGSEEVINYRKWMNDGFKQRYWNTLREIMQEAKLPGFMPVHAHKYLTPRLRKKLLESGDVYYHKDIMLSTKMDRGADLKGMKSVIILKFPYPNRGDPLLKGMERRLGAEPFRRYYRDMAEREFVQQIGRTLRSDDDVVEFWSTDNMCHVQLRRLWKGSIVEE
;
A
#
# COMPACT_ATOMS: atom_id res chain seq x y z
N MET A 1 10.39 16.59 -26.53
CA MET A 1 9.02 16.19 -26.08
C MET A 1 8.20 17.42 -25.71
N ARG A 2 6.86 17.39 -25.67
CA ARG A 2 6.03 18.50 -25.12
C ARG A 2 5.43 18.11 -23.76
N PHE A 3 5.47 19.02 -22.78
CA PHE A 3 4.97 18.74 -21.43
C PHE A 3 3.44 18.59 -21.38
N ASN A 4 2.72 19.48 -22.08
CA ASN A 4 1.27 19.42 -22.30
C ASN A 4 0.42 19.19 -21.02
N LEU A 5 0.88 19.69 -19.88
CA LEU A 5 0.11 19.73 -18.64
C LEU A 5 -0.67 21.05 -18.57
N TYR A 6 -1.93 20.97 -18.18
CA TYR A 6 -2.81 22.13 -18.04
C TYR A 6 -3.51 22.08 -16.68
N ASN A 7 -3.86 23.24 -16.14
CA ASN A 7 -4.74 23.42 -14.99
C ASN A 7 -5.92 24.34 -15.37
N GLN A 8 -6.66 24.84 -14.38
CA GLN A 8 -7.75 25.80 -14.60
C GLN A 8 -7.29 27.17 -15.14
N GLU A 9 -6.03 27.53 -14.90
CA GLU A 9 -5.45 28.83 -15.26
C GLU A 9 -4.77 28.82 -16.64
N GLY A 10 -4.46 27.65 -17.18
CA GLY A 10 -3.88 27.49 -18.51
C GLY A 10 -2.85 26.37 -18.58
N GLN A 11 -1.87 26.54 -19.45
CA GLN A 11 -0.76 25.59 -19.58
C GLN A 11 0.19 25.73 -18.39
N CYS A 12 0.55 24.61 -17.78
CA CYS A 12 1.56 24.58 -16.72
C CYS A 12 2.95 24.47 -17.34
N GLU A 13 3.88 25.27 -16.84
CA GLU A 13 5.30 25.11 -17.16
C GLU A 13 5.90 23.92 -16.38
N PRO A 14 6.87 23.19 -16.97
CA PRO A 14 7.58 22.14 -16.27
C PRO A 14 8.41 22.74 -15.13
N LEU A 15 8.40 22.07 -13.96
CA LEU A 15 9.27 22.48 -12.86
C LEU A 15 10.74 22.36 -13.27
N CYS A 16 11.53 23.35 -12.87
CA CYS A 16 12.98 23.34 -12.96
C CYS A 16 13.58 22.98 -11.59
N TYR A 17 14.46 21.99 -11.57
CA TYR A 17 15.10 21.49 -10.36
C TYR A 17 16.37 22.27 -10.04
N SER A 18 16.88 22.12 -8.81
CA SER A 18 18.14 22.72 -8.37
C SER A 18 19.35 22.30 -9.20
N SER A 19 19.27 21.16 -9.90
CA SER A 19 20.26 20.68 -10.86
C SER A 19 20.25 21.42 -12.21
N GLY A 20 19.26 22.29 -12.45
CA GLY A 20 19.01 22.95 -13.73
C GLY A 20 18.20 22.11 -14.72
N LYS A 21 17.90 20.85 -14.39
CA LYS A 21 17.05 19.98 -15.21
C LYS A 21 15.58 20.34 -15.05
N THR A 22 14.81 20.22 -16.11
CA THR A 22 13.35 20.32 -16.07
C THR A 22 12.69 18.95 -15.91
N GLN A 23 11.39 18.96 -15.60
CA GLN A 23 10.58 17.73 -15.65
C GLN A 23 10.57 17.07 -17.03
N ILE A 24 10.74 17.82 -18.13
CA ILE A 24 10.81 17.25 -19.48
C ILE A 24 12.13 16.51 -19.66
N ASP A 25 13.25 17.12 -19.30
CA ASP A 25 14.58 16.50 -19.37
C ASP A 25 14.60 15.19 -18.56
N LEU A 26 13.94 15.20 -17.40
CA LEU A 26 13.80 14.03 -16.55
C LEU A 26 13.01 12.90 -17.21
N VAL A 27 11.92 13.21 -17.92
CA VAL A 27 11.18 12.19 -18.68
C VAL A 27 12.02 11.66 -19.84
N GLU A 28 12.77 12.51 -20.54
CA GLU A 28 13.66 12.10 -21.62
C GLU A 28 14.78 11.16 -21.12
N GLU A 29 15.38 11.44 -19.96
CA GLU A 29 16.34 10.55 -19.29
C GLU A 29 15.70 9.20 -18.90
N ILE A 30 14.47 9.20 -18.40
CA ILE A 30 13.73 7.97 -18.09
C ILE A 30 13.50 7.13 -19.36
N LEU A 31 13.07 7.76 -20.45
CA LEU A 31 12.86 7.06 -21.72
C LEU A 31 14.16 6.49 -22.29
N GLU A 32 15.27 7.22 -22.20
CA GLU A 32 16.59 6.73 -22.61
C GLU A 32 17.00 5.51 -21.77
N ALA A 33 16.84 5.61 -20.45
CA ALA A 33 17.15 4.51 -19.53
C ALA A 33 16.35 3.24 -19.87
N PHE A 34 15.07 3.37 -20.28
CA PHE A 34 14.25 2.23 -20.68
C PHE A 34 14.65 1.54 -21.99
N ARG A 35 15.53 2.14 -22.81
CA ARG A 35 16.05 1.48 -24.03
C ARG A 35 16.88 0.25 -23.71
N GLY A 36 17.65 0.29 -22.62
CA GLY A 36 18.50 -0.82 -22.17
C GLY A 36 17.98 -1.56 -20.94
N ASN A 37 16.98 -1.02 -20.24
CA ASN A 37 16.55 -1.52 -18.94
C ASN A 37 15.05 -1.83 -18.91
N GLU A 38 14.65 -2.85 -18.15
CA GLU A 38 13.24 -3.13 -17.86
C GLU A 38 12.73 -2.32 -16.66
N MET A 39 13.64 -1.96 -15.75
CA MET A 39 13.33 -1.26 -14.52
C MET A 39 14.19 -0.01 -14.39
N VAL A 40 13.55 1.13 -14.10
CA VAL A 40 14.19 2.43 -13.89
C VAL A 40 13.67 3.03 -12.58
N PHE A 41 14.58 3.59 -11.79
CA PHE A 41 14.26 4.24 -10.53
C PHE A 41 14.32 5.76 -10.67
N LEU A 42 13.22 6.43 -10.33
CA LEU A 42 13.18 7.88 -10.20
C LEU A 42 13.33 8.29 -8.75
N LYS A 43 14.45 8.95 -8.43
CA LYS A 43 14.68 9.59 -7.14
C LYS A 43 14.17 11.03 -7.17
N GLY A 44 13.36 11.41 -6.18
CA GLY A 44 13.02 12.82 -5.98
C GLY A 44 12.25 13.08 -4.69
N THR A 45 12.54 14.18 -4.01
CA THR A 45 11.93 14.54 -2.71
C THR A 45 10.42 14.70 -2.79
N VAL A 46 9.77 14.78 -1.63
CA VAL A 46 8.33 15.04 -1.57
C VAL A 46 8.06 16.42 -2.18
N GLY A 47 7.04 16.53 -3.04
CA GLY A 47 6.71 17.79 -3.73
C GLY A 47 7.44 18.05 -5.05
N SER A 48 8.48 17.27 -5.40
CA SER A 48 9.26 17.41 -6.66
C SER A 48 8.49 17.13 -7.97
N GLY A 49 7.19 16.83 -7.89
CA GLY A 49 6.37 16.54 -9.06
C GLY A 49 6.59 15.16 -9.69
N LYS A 50 7.12 14.17 -8.95
CA LYS A 50 7.28 12.78 -9.43
C LYS A 50 6.00 12.20 -10.07
N SER A 51 4.84 12.44 -9.46
CA SER A 51 3.56 11.97 -10.00
C SER A 51 3.26 12.50 -11.41
N VAL A 52 3.65 13.75 -11.69
CA VAL A 52 3.52 14.37 -13.03
C VAL A 52 4.48 13.68 -14.02
N VAL A 53 5.73 13.45 -13.60
CA VAL A 53 6.76 12.77 -14.40
C VAL A 53 6.32 11.33 -14.72
N GLY A 54 5.81 10.59 -13.73
CA GLY A 54 5.32 9.22 -13.91
C GLY A 54 4.12 9.15 -14.86
N LEU A 55 3.14 10.05 -14.72
CA LEU A 55 1.99 10.11 -15.64
C LEU A 55 2.42 10.53 -17.05
N ARG A 56 3.31 11.52 -17.21
CA ARG A 56 3.82 11.89 -18.53
C ARG A 56 4.56 10.72 -19.17
N THR A 57 5.39 10.01 -18.41
CA THR A 57 6.08 8.80 -18.88
C THR A 57 5.08 7.76 -19.37
N ILE A 58 3.99 7.51 -18.64
CA ILE A 58 2.92 6.61 -19.08
C ILE A 58 2.35 7.01 -20.45
N LEU A 59 2.14 8.30 -20.69
CA LEU A 59 1.61 8.80 -21.96
C LEU A 59 2.57 8.60 -23.13
N GLU A 60 3.88 8.67 -22.90
CA GLU A 60 4.90 8.36 -23.91
C GLU A 60 4.91 6.87 -24.29
N PHE A 61 4.58 6.00 -23.34
CA PHE A 61 4.35 4.58 -23.59
C PHE A 61 2.93 4.31 -24.15
N GLY A 62 2.12 5.34 -24.33
CA GLY A 62 0.73 5.28 -24.79
C GLY A 62 -0.27 4.81 -23.73
N ARG A 63 0.13 3.90 -22.82
CA ARG A 63 -0.72 3.41 -21.75
C ARG A 63 0.05 2.88 -20.55
N GLY A 64 -0.52 2.99 -19.35
CA GLY A 64 0.13 2.46 -18.15
C GLY A 64 -0.73 2.46 -16.89
N ILE A 65 -0.16 1.86 -15.85
CA ILE A 65 -0.79 1.72 -14.54
C ILE A 65 0.08 2.38 -13.49
N VAL A 66 -0.52 3.12 -12.55
CA VAL A 66 0.13 3.67 -11.36
C VAL A 66 -0.38 2.93 -10.13
N SER A 67 0.53 2.31 -9.38
CA SER A 67 0.26 1.78 -8.04
C SER A 67 0.70 2.79 -6.99
N VAL A 68 -0.18 3.14 -6.06
CA VAL A 68 0.11 4.03 -4.93
C VAL A 68 -0.11 3.31 -3.59
N PRO A 69 0.73 3.50 -2.56
CA PRO A 69 0.65 2.66 -1.35
C PRO A 69 -0.59 2.95 -0.51
N THR A 70 -1.01 4.22 -0.43
CA THR A 70 -2.07 4.65 0.48
C THR A 70 -3.32 5.13 -0.25
N LYS A 71 -4.47 5.00 0.43
CA LYS A 71 -5.72 5.62 -0.03
C LYS A 71 -5.59 7.15 -0.12
N VAL A 72 -4.82 7.77 0.78
CA VAL A 72 -4.62 9.23 0.81
C VAL A 72 -3.95 9.70 -0.48
N LEU A 73 -2.85 9.05 -0.91
CA LEU A 73 -2.22 9.36 -2.19
C LEU A 73 -3.16 9.10 -3.37
N SER A 74 -3.89 7.99 -3.36
CA SER A 74 -4.90 7.73 -4.40
C SER A 74 -5.95 8.84 -4.49
N ASP A 75 -6.39 9.39 -3.35
CA ASP A 75 -7.32 10.51 -3.30
C ASP A 75 -6.66 11.84 -3.71
N GLN A 76 -5.36 12.03 -3.48
CA GLN A 76 -4.59 13.18 -4.01
C GLN A 76 -4.47 13.15 -5.54
N TYR A 77 -4.20 11.98 -6.13
CA TYR A 77 -4.26 11.81 -7.58
C TYR A 77 -5.67 12.13 -8.10
N ALA A 78 -6.73 11.72 -7.38
CA ALA A 78 -8.11 12.04 -7.76
C ALA A 78 -8.42 13.53 -7.71
N ALA A 79 -8.08 14.19 -6.60
CA ALA A 79 -8.25 15.62 -6.48
C ALA A 79 -7.51 16.37 -7.59
N SER A 80 -6.28 15.94 -7.91
CA SER A 80 -5.43 16.57 -8.92
C SER A 80 -5.95 16.34 -10.33
N TYR A 81 -6.26 15.10 -10.73
CA TYR A 81 -6.45 14.76 -12.14
C TYR A 81 -7.90 14.50 -12.57
N GLU A 82 -8.86 14.42 -11.64
CA GLU A 82 -10.29 14.38 -12.00
C GLU A 82 -10.88 15.78 -12.19
N ARG A 83 -10.26 16.83 -11.66
CA ARG A 83 -10.87 18.18 -11.57
C ARG A 83 -9.97 19.35 -11.91
N ASP A 84 -8.70 19.31 -11.49
CA ASP A 84 -7.80 20.47 -11.54
C ASP A 84 -6.90 20.43 -12.78
N LYS A 85 -6.09 19.36 -12.88
CA LYS A 85 -5.06 19.18 -13.88
C LYS A 85 -5.42 18.12 -14.90
N TYR A 86 -4.98 18.33 -16.14
CA TYR A 86 -5.10 17.33 -17.19
C TYR A 86 -3.95 17.42 -18.17
N PHE A 87 -3.62 16.30 -18.80
CA PHE A 87 -2.69 16.26 -19.91
C PHE A 87 -3.44 16.29 -21.25
N THR A 88 -2.85 16.91 -22.26
CA THR A 88 -3.29 16.76 -23.65
C THR A 88 -2.33 15.83 -24.41
N LYS A 89 -2.93 14.95 -25.22
CA LYS A 89 -2.21 14.08 -26.15
C LYS A 89 -1.83 14.88 -27.41
N ASP A 90 -0.97 14.32 -28.24
CA ASP A 90 -0.52 14.97 -29.48
C ASP A 90 -1.65 15.20 -30.48
N ASP A 91 -2.72 14.39 -30.40
CA ASP A 91 -3.97 14.55 -31.17
C ASP A 91 -4.88 15.68 -30.65
N GLY A 92 -4.47 16.40 -29.60
CA GLY A 92 -5.23 17.48 -28.96
C GLY A 92 -6.32 17.02 -28.01
N SER A 93 -6.61 15.71 -27.92
CA SER A 93 -7.59 15.18 -26.98
C SER A 93 -7.01 15.06 -25.57
N LYS A 94 -7.88 15.11 -24.55
CA LYS A 94 -7.47 14.98 -23.15
C LYS A 94 -7.08 13.54 -22.84
N ALA A 95 -5.96 13.36 -22.15
CA ALA A 95 -5.58 12.07 -21.60
C ALA A 95 -6.63 11.60 -20.58
N ARG A 96 -7.06 10.35 -20.69
CA ARG A 96 -8.04 9.72 -19.81
C ARG A 96 -7.33 9.04 -18.66
N ILE A 97 -7.33 9.69 -17.49
CA ILE A 97 -6.79 9.14 -16.25
C ILE A 97 -7.93 8.52 -15.44
N GLY A 98 -7.93 7.19 -15.32
CA GLY A 98 -8.96 6.45 -14.58
C GLY A 98 -8.48 6.09 -13.18
N ILE A 99 -9.26 6.43 -12.14
CA ILE A 99 -8.88 6.18 -10.75
C ILE A 99 -9.80 5.13 -10.15
N LEU A 100 -9.20 3.99 -9.76
CA LEU A 100 -9.95 2.88 -9.24
C LEU A 100 -9.94 2.85 -7.71
N LYS A 101 -11.13 2.75 -7.14
CA LYS A 101 -11.37 2.69 -5.69
C LYS A 101 -12.00 1.36 -5.30
N GLY A 102 -11.81 0.97 -4.03
CA GLY A 102 -12.43 -0.22 -3.46
C GLY A 102 -13.95 -0.07 -3.29
N ARG A 103 -14.67 -1.20 -3.18
CA ARG A 103 -16.15 -1.29 -3.07
C ARG A 103 -16.78 -0.39 -2.01
N ARG A 104 -16.12 -0.20 -0.86
CA ARG A 104 -16.63 0.64 0.25
C ARG A 104 -16.84 2.11 -0.13
N ASN A 105 -16.19 2.58 -1.20
CA ASN A 105 -16.29 3.97 -1.65
C ASN A 105 -17.53 4.22 -2.54
N PHE A 106 -18.36 3.20 -2.79
CA PHE A 106 -19.49 3.28 -3.70
C PHE A 106 -20.78 2.86 -3.00
N ARG A 107 -21.81 3.71 -3.08
CA ARG A 107 -23.17 3.34 -2.68
C ARG A 107 -23.74 2.28 -3.64
N CYS A 108 -24.42 1.27 -3.11
CA CYS A 108 -25.03 0.23 -3.91
C CYS A 108 -26.42 0.66 -4.41
N MET A 109 -26.59 0.83 -5.72
CA MET A 109 -27.85 1.26 -6.33
C MET A 109 -28.98 0.24 -6.11
N TYR A 110 -28.68 -1.06 -6.20
CA TYR A 110 -29.66 -2.13 -5.93
C TYR A 110 -30.26 -2.08 -4.52
N GLN A 111 -29.47 -1.70 -3.52
CA GLN A 111 -29.97 -1.51 -2.16
C GLN A 111 -30.62 -0.13 -1.96
N ALA A 112 -30.14 0.89 -2.68
CA ALA A 112 -30.74 2.22 -2.66
C ALA A 112 -32.18 2.20 -3.17
N ASP A 113 -32.49 1.43 -4.22
CA ASP A 113 -33.86 1.20 -4.71
C ASP A 113 -34.77 0.57 -3.64
N LYS A 114 -34.18 -0.21 -2.73
CA LYS A 114 -34.84 -0.80 -1.57
C LYS A 114 -34.82 0.12 -0.34
N ARG A 115 -34.49 1.40 -0.52
CA ARG A 115 -34.37 2.43 0.53
C ARG A 115 -33.36 2.07 1.64
N ARG A 116 -32.32 1.32 1.29
CA ARG A 116 -31.23 0.94 2.21
C ARG A 116 -29.94 1.67 1.86
N GLU A 117 -29.26 2.20 2.86
CA GLU A 117 -27.97 2.90 2.69
C GLU A 117 -26.81 1.94 2.94
N ILE A 118 -26.51 1.14 1.92
CA ILE A 118 -25.48 0.11 1.98
C ILE A 118 -24.44 0.35 0.88
N THR A 119 -23.17 0.17 1.19
CA THR A 119 -22.08 0.27 0.21
C THR A 119 -21.94 -1.01 -0.62
N CYS A 120 -21.23 -0.93 -1.75
CA CYS A 120 -20.97 -2.09 -2.61
C CYS A 120 -20.07 -3.17 -1.95
N ASP A 121 -19.60 -2.97 -0.71
CA ASP A 121 -18.78 -3.93 0.04
C ASP A 121 -19.62 -4.93 0.86
N ASN A 122 -20.94 -4.78 0.89
CA ASN A 122 -21.79 -5.72 1.63
C ASN A 122 -21.72 -7.13 1.01
N SER A 123 -21.48 -8.15 1.85
CA SER A 123 -21.31 -9.55 1.45
C SER A 123 -22.55 -10.17 0.83
N ASN A 124 -23.74 -9.67 1.15
CA ASN A 124 -25.00 -10.25 0.74
C ASN A 124 -25.48 -9.69 -0.62
N LEU A 125 -24.64 -8.91 -1.30
CA LEU A 125 -24.97 -8.37 -2.62
C LEU A 125 -24.83 -9.46 -3.68
N PRO A 126 -25.66 -9.47 -4.74
CA PRO A 126 -25.61 -10.52 -5.76
C PRO A 126 -24.25 -10.62 -6.50
N CYS A 127 -23.50 -9.52 -6.54
CA CYS A 127 -22.15 -9.45 -7.11
C CYS A 127 -21.02 -9.86 -6.16
N LYS A 128 -21.34 -10.39 -4.97
CA LYS A 128 -20.38 -10.77 -3.93
C LYS A 128 -20.79 -12.01 -3.13
N ARG A 129 -22.08 -12.23 -2.85
CA ARG A 129 -22.54 -13.42 -2.12
C ARG A 129 -22.01 -14.69 -2.78
N PRO A 130 -21.72 -15.76 -2.04
CA PRO A 130 -21.44 -17.04 -2.69
C PRO A 130 -22.61 -17.42 -3.60
N VAL A 131 -22.28 -18.14 -4.66
CA VAL A 131 -23.28 -18.76 -5.52
C VAL A 131 -23.38 -20.23 -5.16
N ASP A 132 -24.55 -20.78 -5.38
CA ASP A 132 -24.85 -22.19 -5.18
C ASP A 132 -24.28 -23.03 -6.34
N TRP A 133 -22.97 -23.29 -6.27
CA TRP A 133 -22.26 -24.05 -7.31
C TRP A 133 -22.74 -25.49 -7.43
N GLU A 134 -23.24 -26.08 -6.33
CA GLU A 134 -23.69 -27.46 -6.24
C GLU A 134 -24.95 -27.68 -7.09
N HIS A 135 -25.87 -26.70 -7.08
CA HIS A 135 -27.03 -26.68 -7.98
C HIS A 135 -26.75 -25.99 -9.31
N GLY A 136 -25.49 -25.68 -9.61
CA GLY A 136 -25.06 -25.11 -10.88
C GLY A 136 -25.38 -23.62 -11.06
N GLU A 137 -25.69 -22.89 -9.97
CA GLU A 137 -25.80 -21.43 -10.00
C GLU A 137 -24.45 -20.83 -10.39
N LYS A 138 -24.44 -19.99 -11.43
CA LYS A 138 -23.26 -19.24 -11.81
C LYS A 138 -23.36 -17.82 -11.29
N ARG A 139 -22.21 -17.13 -11.17
CA ARG A 139 -22.17 -15.70 -10.83
C ARG A 139 -23.13 -14.85 -11.67
N ILE A 140 -23.31 -15.17 -12.96
CA ILE A 140 -24.25 -14.44 -13.83
C ILE A 140 -25.71 -14.58 -13.40
N ASP A 141 -26.11 -15.70 -12.82
CA ASP A 141 -27.48 -15.94 -12.37
C ASP A 141 -27.79 -15.08 -11.14
N ALA A 142 -26.89 -15.07 -10.15
CA ALA A 142 -26.98 -14.15 -9.02
C ALA A 142 -27.05 -12.68 -9.47
N LEU A 143 -26.19 -12.27 -10.41
CA LEU A 143 -26.16 -10.88 -10.89
C LEU A 143 -27.49 -10.42 -11.51
N ARG A 144 -28.32 -11.33 -12.05
CA ARG A 144 -29.64 -10.99 -12.62
C ARG A 144 -30.61 -10.41 -11.60
N GLU A 145 -30.42 -10.64 -10.30
CA GLU A 145 -31.19 -10.01 -9.23
C GLU A 145 -31.01 -8.48 -9.18
N CYS A 146 -29.86 -7.97 -9.65
CA CYS A 146 -29.49 -6.57 -9.55
C CYS A 146 -29.68 -5.88 -10.92
N PRO A 147 -30.62 -4.93 -11.09
CA PRO A 147 -30.83 -4.27 -12.38
C PRO A 147 -29.67 -3.38 -12.85
N TYR A 148 -28.74 -3.08 -11.94
CA TYR A 148 -27.56 -2.23 -12.19
C TYR A 148 -26.25 -3.04 -12.22
N TRP A 149 -26.29 -4.36 -12.40
CA TRP A 149 -25.11 -5.18 -12.19
C TRP A 149 -23.97 -4.87 -13.18
N GLY A 150 -22.74 -5.11 -12.74
CA GLY A 150 -21.59 -5.21 -13.61
C GLY A 150 -20.64 -6.29 -13.09
N PHE A 151 -19.75 -6.76 -13.94
CA PHE A 151 -18.75 -7.76 -13.58
C PHE A 151 -17.67 -7.87 -14.66
N ILE A 152 -16.54 -8.50 -14.32
CA ILE A 152 -15.49 -8.85 -15.28
C ILE A 152 -15.44 -10.37 -15.37
N PHE A 153 -15.70 -10.90 -16.56
CA PHE A 153 -15.66 -12.33 -16.83
C PHE A 153 -14.48 -12.67 -17.74
N SER A 154 -14.02 -13.92 -17.69
CA SER A 154 -13.18 -14.44 -18.76
C SER A 154 -13.97 -14.41 -20.07
N SER A 155 -13.31 -14.10 -21.19
CA SER A 155 -14.03 -13.79 -22.44
C SER A 155 -14.93 -14.93 -22.91
N GLY A 156 -14.53 -16.19 -22.74
CA GLY A 156 -15.38 -17.34 -23.13
C GLY A 156 -16.70 -17.41 -22.36
N LEU A 157 -16.76 -16.95 -21.11
CA LEU A 157 -18.01 -16.93 -20.34
C LEU A 157 -18.87 -15.72 -20.70
N ALA A 158 -18.24 -14.60 -21.07
CA ALA A 158 -18.92 -13.34 -21.40
C ALA A 158 -19.74 -13.41 -22.70
N ASP A 159 -19.38 -14.28 -23.64
CA ASP A 159 -20.10 -14.45 -24.90
C ASP A 159 -21.57 -14.86 -24.68
N SER A 160 -21.83 -15.68 -23.66
CA SER A 160 -23.17 -16.15 -23.29
C SER A 160 -24.07 -15.05 -22.69
N ILE A 161 -23.50 -13.91 -22.29
CA ILE A 161 -24.21 -12.82 -21.64
C ILE A 161 -24.95 -11.99 -22.69
N LYS A 162 -26.27 -11.87 -22.51
CA LYS A 162 -27.17 -11.03 -23.32
C LYS A 162 -27.57 -9.78 -22.52
N ASN A 163 -27.94 -8.71 -23.23
CA ASN A 163 -28.49 -7.47 -22.65
C ASN A 163 -27.54 -6.77 -21.64
N ALA A 164 -26.25 -6.76 -21.94
CA ALA A 164 -25.23 -6.01 -21.21
C ALA A 164 -24.29 -5.35 -22.23
N GLU A 165 -23.75 -4.18 -21.90
CA GLU A 165 -22.56 -3.64 -22.56
C GLU A 165 -21.40 -4.60 -22.29
N LYS A 166 -20.68 -4.98 -23.35
CA LYS A 166 -19.57 -5.93 -23.29
C LYS A 166 -18.37 -5.33 -23.99
N VAL A 167 -17.29 -5.16 -23.24
CA VAL A 167 -16.06 -4.59 -23.79
C VAL A 167 -14.89 -5.53 -23.44
N PRO A 168 -14.34 -6.24 -24.45
CA PRO A 168 -13.20 -7.12 -24.22
C PRO A 168 -11.91 -6.32 -24.01
N TYR A 169 -10.99 -6.88 -23.23
CA TYR A 169 -9.64 -6.37 -23.08
C TYR A 169 -8.67 -7.52 -22.75
N GLN A 170 -7.39 -7.28 -23.01
CA GLN A 170 -6.32 -8.20 -22.67
C GLN A 170 -5.87 -7.94 -21.22
N GLY A 171 -5.97 -8.96 -20.38
CA GLY A 171 -5.39 -8.94 -19.04
C GLY A 171 -4.02 -9.61 -19.05
N ILE A 172 -3.27 -9.44 -17.95
CA ILE A 172 -1.98 -10.11 -17.76
C ILE A 172 -2.09 -11.64 -17.80
N LYS A 173 -3.29 -12.20 -17.52
CA LYS A 173 -3.59 -13.62 -17.66
C LYS A 173 -4.86 -13.82 -18.48
N GLY A 174 -4.70 -13.88 -19.80
CA GLY A 174 -5.77 -14.22 -20.74
C GLY A 174 -6.72 -13.07 -21.07
N LYS A 175 -7.76 -13.39 -21.84
CA LYS A 175 -8.75 -12.41 -22.33
C LYS A 175 -9.90 -12.27 -21.33
N TRP A 176 -10.23 -11.02 -21.03
CA TRP A 176 -11.30 -10.67 -20.11
C TRP A 176 -12.30 -9.78 -20.81
N THR A 177 -13.52 -9.74 -20.28
CA THR A 177 -14.59 -8.89 -20.80
C THR A 177 -15.29 -8.21 -19.64
N TRP A 178 -15.20 -6.88 -19.64
CA TRP A 178 -15.97 -6.04 -18.74
C TRP A 178 -17.41 -5.99 -19.24
N CYS A 179 -18.33 -6.44 -18.39
CA CYS A 179 -19.76 -6.53 -18.69
C CYS A 179 -20.54 -5.65 -17.72
N VAL A 180 -21.40 -4.76 -18.24
CA VAL A 180 -22.24 -3.90 -17.39
C VAL A 180 -23.66 -3.83 -17.94
N ARG A 181 -24.62 -3.90 -17.03
CA ARG A 181 -26.04 -3.66 -17.29
C ARG A 181 -26.53 -2.61 -16.29
N GLY A 182 -27.01 -1.47 -16.78
CA GLY A 182 -27.39 -0.34 -15.93
C GLY A 182 -26.19 0.42 -15.38
N GLU A 183 -26.33 1.05 -14.22
CA GLU A 183 -25.38 2.06 -13.74
C GLU A 183 -24.80 1.77 -12.34
N CYS A 184 -24.29 0.56 -12.06
CA CYS A 184 -23.55 0.36 -10.81
C CYS A 184 -22.25 1.18 -10.83
N PRO A 185 -22.08 2.16 -9.94
CA PRO A 185 -20.93 3.06 -9.98
C PRO A 185 -19.61 2.33 -9.69
N TYR A 186 -19.64 1.29 -8.83
CA TYR A 186 -18.47 0.47 -8.57
C TYR A 186 -18.01 -0.28 -9.82
N TRP A 187 -18.91 -0.91 -10.59
CA TRP A 187 -18.51 -1.66 -11.77
C TRP A 187 -18.24 -0.77 -12.98
N LYS A 188 -18.90 0.39 -13.06
CA LYS A 188 -18.68 1.39 -14.12
C LYS A 188 -17.24 1.91 -14.14
N GLN A 189 -16.58 1.99 -12.99
CA GLN A 189 -15.17 2.43 -12.90
C GLN A 189 -14.21 1.57 -13.76
N PHE A 190 -14.53 0.30 -13.98
CA PHE A 190 -13.67 -0.62 -14.73
C PHE A 190 -13.67 -0.36 -16.25
N GLN A 191 -14.48 0.58 -16.74
CA GLN A 191 -14.28 1.15 -18.08
C GLN A 191 -12.85 1.68 -18.28
N ALA A 192 -12.18 2.10 -17.19
CA ALA A 192 -10.79 2.51 -17.20
C ALA A 192 -9.84 1.40 -17.70
N TYR A 193 -10.18 0.12 -17.47
CA TYR A 193 -9.40 -1.02 -17.96
C TYR A 193 -9.43 -1.17 -19.47
N VAL A 194 -10.31 -0.45 -20.17
CA VAL A 194 -10.37 -0.45 -21.63
C VAL A 194 -9.95 0.90 -22.17
N PHE A 195 -10.47 1.99 -21.60
CA PHE A 195 -10.43 3.30 -22.25
C PHE A 195 -9.39 4.25 -21.65
N SER A 196 -8.90 4.03 -20.43
CA SER A 196 -7.95 4.96 -19.81
C SER A 196 -6.54 4.77 -20.35
N ASP A 197 -5.87 5.90 -20.59
CA ASP A 197 -4.45 5.99 -20.94
C ASP A 197 -3.59 5.74 -19.69
N ALA A 198 -4.00 6.26 -18.53
CA ALA A 198 -3.38 5.97 -17.24
C ALA A 198 -4.42 5.44 -16.25
N ILE A 199 -4.07 4.38 -15.52
CA ILE A 199 -4.95 3.78 -14.52
C ILE A 199 -4.27 3.89 -13.15
N VAL A 200 -4.86 4.64 -12.23
CA VAL A 200 -4.33 4.81 -10.87
C VAL A 200 -5.12 3.94 -9.89
N MET A 201 -4.44 3.16 -9.07
CA MET A 201 -5.07 2.38 -8.00
C MET A 201 -4.14 2.17 -6.82
N ASN A 202 -4.70 1.87 -5.66
CA ASN A 202 -3.86 1.56 -4.50
C ASN A 202 -3.18 0.18 -4.62
N SER A 203 -2.03 0.00 -3.96
CA SER A 203 -1.21 -1.21 -4.03
C SER A 203 -1.95 -2.48 -3.59
N ALA A 204 -2.86 -2.38 -2.61
CA ALA A 204 -3.67 -3.52 -2.19
C ALA A 204 -4.66 -3.98 -3.28
N LYS A 205 -5.29 -3.03 -3.98
CA LYS A 205 -6.15 -3.33 -5.13
C LYS A 205 -5.31 -3.84 -6.29
N TRP A 206 -4.20 -3.20 -6.61
CA TRP A 206 -3.27 -3.65 -7.64
C TRP A 206 -2.84 -5.10 -7.43
N ALA A 207 -2.40 -5.46 -6.21
CA ALA A 207 -1.99 -6.82 -5.87
C ALA A 207 -3.13 -7.85 -6.03
N ALA A 208 -4.36 -7.48 -5.66
CA ALA A 208 -5.52 -8.33 -5.88
C ALA A 208 -5.80 -8.55 -7.37
N GLU A 209 -5.73 -7.50 -8.20
CA GLU A 209 -5.96 -7.58 -9.64
C GLU A 209 -4.87 -8.40 -10.36
N VAL A 210 -3.62 -8.29 -9.91
CA VAL A 210 -2.50 -9.14 -10.37
C VAL A 210 -2.76 -10.61 -10.02
N SER A 211 -3.19 -10.88 -8.79
CA SER A 211 -3.44 -12.24 -8.31
C SER A 211 -4.63 -12.91 -9.02
N ILE A 212 -5.66 -12.12 -9.37
CA ILE A 212 -6.79 -12.56 -10.21
C ILE A 212 -6.32 -12.79 -11.66
N GLY A 213 -5.33 -12.01 -12.12
CA GLY A 213 -4.82 -12.06 -13.49
C GLY A 213 -5.62 -11.20 -14.48
N ARG A 214 -6.56 -10.39 -13.98
CA ARG A 214 -7.41 -9.51 -14.80
C ARG A 214 -6.93 -8.05 -14.85
N LEU A 215 -5.80 -7.74 -14.22
CA LEU A 215 -5.16 -6.44 -14.43
C LEU A 215 -4.89 -6.27 -15.94
N PRO A 216 -5.19 -5.11 -16.55
CA PRO A 216 -4.90 -4.90 -17.97
C PRO A 216 -3.41 -5.06 -18.27
N GLU A 217 -3.10 -5.74 -19.37
CA GLU A 217 -1.74 -5.76 -19.89
C GLU A 217 -1.38 -4.36 -20.41
N VAL A 218 -0.28 -3.80 -19.91
CA VAL A 218 0.18 -2.45 -20.24
C VAL A 218 1.69 -2.44 -20.47
N PRO A 219 2.19 -1.54 -21.33
CA PRO A 219 3.63 -1.48 -21.62
C PRO A 219 4.46 -0.93 -20.46
N ILE A 220 3.86 -0.19 -19.52
CA ILE A 220 4.57 0.34 -18.35
C ILE A 220 3.71 0.32 -17.07
N THR A 221 4.34 -0.08 -15.96
CA THR A 221 3.82 0.05 -14.60
C THR A 221 4.67 1.05 -13.82
N VAL A 222 4.04 2.03 -13.21
CA VAL A 222 4.66 3.01 -12.33
C VAL A 222 4.30 2.66 -10.88
N ILE A 223 5.30 2.55 -10.03
CA ILE A 223 5.13 2.37 -8.58
C ILE A 223 5.52 3.67 -7.90
N ASP A 224 4.56 4.33 -7.25
CA ASP A 224 4.81 5.49 -6.40
C ASP A 224 5.15 5.04 -4.97
N GLU A 225 6.03 5.78 -4.29
CA GLU A 225 6.65 5.37 -3.01
C GLU A 225 7.21 3.93 -3.09
N ALA A 226 7.97 3.66 -4.15
CA ALA A 226 8.45 2.32 -4.49
C ALA A 226 9.30 1.65 -3.41
N ASP A 227 9.92 2.42 -2.53
CA ASP A 227 10.66 1.88 -1.40
C ASP A 227 9.73 1.14 -0.42
N GLU A 228 8.54 1.68 -0.15
CA GLU A 228 7.52 1.01 0.67
C GLU A 228 7.00 -0.24 -0.04
N TRP A 229 6.75 -0.13 -1.34
CA TRP A 229 6.25 -1.24 -2.12
C TRP A 229 7.23 -2.43 -2.09
N LEU A 230 8.52 -2.18 -2.30
CA LEU A 230 9.58 -3.18 -2.18
C LEU A 230 9.62 -3.80 -0.77
N ASP A 231 9.62 -2.99 0.28
CA ASP A 231 9.61 -3.48 1.67
C ASP A 231 8.35 -4.32 1.98
N SER A 232 7.24 -4.07 1.26
CA SER A 232 5.97 -4.79 1.42
C SER A 232 5.88 -6.13 0.67
N LEU A 233 6.84 -6.43 -0.22
CA LEU A 233 6.87 -7.68 -0.99
C LEU A 233 7.00 -8.92 -0.12
N ALA A 234 7.66 -8.77 1.03
CA ALA A 234 7.82 -9.83 1.99
C ALA A 234 6.45 -10.25 2.55
N VAL A 235 5.98 -11.43 2.11
CA VAL A 235 4.66 -11.93 2.47
C VAL A 235 4.66 -12.31 3.94
N LYS A 236 3.67 -11.85 4.69
CA LYS A 236 3.42 -12.28 6.07
C LYS A 236 1.93 -12.46 6.25
N VAL A 237 1.49 -13.56 6.85
CA VAL A 237 0.08 -13.87 7.11
C VAL A 237 -0.05 -14.43 8.51
N SER A 238 -0.87 -13.81 9.35
CA SER A 238 -1.12 -14.27 10.71
C SER A 238 -2.50 -14.91 10.81
N LEU A 239 -2.55 -16.22 11.02
CA LEU A 239 -3.75 -16.94 11.38
C LEU A 239 -3.84 -17.01 12.90
N THR A 240 -4.89 -16.41 13.46
CA THR A 240 -5.17 -16.42 14.91
C THR A 240 -6.48 -17.13 15.18
N VAL A 241 -6.71 -17.53 16.44
CA VAL A 241 -8.01 -18.07 16.88
C VAL A 241 -9.17 -17.17 16.45
N LYS A 242 -9.00 -15.84 16.54
CA LYS A 242 -10.00 -14.86 16.08
C LYS A 242 -10.20 -14.90 14.57
N THR A 243 -9.13 -15.07 13.80
CA THR A 243 -9.19 -15.14 12.33
C THR A 243 -9.95 -16.38 11.89
N ILE A 244 -9.60 -17.55 12.44
CA ILE A 244 -10.26 -18.82 12.16
C ILE A 244 -11.73 -18.78 12.58
N GLY A 245 -12.04 -18.27 13.78
CA GLY A 245 -13.42 -18.07 14.21
C GLY A 245 -14.22 -17.17 13.25
N GLY A 246 -13.58 -16.09 12.78
CA GLY A 246 -14.19 -15.19 11.78
C GLY A 246 -14.40 -15.84 10.41
N VAL A 247 -13.51 -16.74 9.97
CA VAL A 247 -13.70 -17.55 8.76
C VAL A 247 -14.90 -18.46 8.95
N ARG A 248 -14.95 -19.27 10.01
CA ARG A 248 -16.08 -20.18 10.33
C ARG A 248 -17.43 -19.46 10.32
N GLU A 249 -17.49 -18.28 10.93
CA GLU A 249 -18.71 -17.47 10.97
C GLU A 249 -19.09 -16.88 9.61
N ARG A 250 -18.12 -16.64 8.72
CA ARG A 250 -18.42 -16.28 7.33
C ARG A 250 -18.97 -17.46 6.57
N ILE A 251 -18.34 -18.64 6.70
CA ILE A 251 -18.80 -19.88 6.06
C ILE A 251 -20.28 -20.13 6.42
N ARG A 252 -20.61 -20.14 7.72
CA ARG A 252 -21.97 -20.37 8.22
C ARG A 252 -23.02 -19.38 7.74
N ARG A 253 -22.66 -18.11 7.55
CA ARG A 253 -23.62 -17.06 7.12
C ARG A 253 -23.84 -17.03 5.61
N ASN A 254 -22.92 -17.60 4.87
CA ASN A 254 -22.85 -17.49 3.43
C ASN A 254 -23.40 -18.73 2.72
N ILE A 255 -23.43 -19.87 3.40
CA ILE A 255 -24.08 -21.08 2.93
C ILE A 255 -25.52 -21.05 3.47
N MET A 256 -26.51 -20.91 2.58
CA MET A 256 -27.90 -21.25 2.91
C MET A 256 -28.00 -22.77 2.83
N LEU A 257 -28.61 -23.38 3.84
CA LEU A 257 -28.78 -24.83 3.92
C LEU A 257 -30.21 -25.12 3.53
N ASP A 258 -30.41 -25.71 2.35
CA ASP A 258 -31.76 -26.00 1.83
C ASP A 258 -32.19 -27.44 2.14
N ASN A 259 -31.27 -28.30 2.62
CA ASN A 259 -31.55 -29.66 3.11
C ASN A 259 -30.55 -30.16 4.18
N ASP A 260 -30.88 -31.29 4.82
CA ASP A 260 -30.08 -31.91 5.91
C ASP A 260 -28.71 -32.45 5.45
N ASP A 261 -28.54 -32.80 4.17
CA ASP A 261 -27.32 -33.39 3.63
C ASP A 261 -26.22 -32.32 3.42
N GLU A 262 -26.58 -31.14 2.93
CA GLU A 262 -25.68 -29.96 2.83
C GLU A 262 -25.22 -29.47 4.20
N GLU A 263 -26.12 -29.51 5.19
CA GLU A 263 -25.76 -29.12 6.55
C GLU A 263 -24.71 -30.09 7.11
N LYS A 264 -24.85 -31.37 6.82
CA LYS A 264 -23.90 -32.39 7.24
C LYS A 264 -22.53 -32.22 6.58
N GLU A 265 -22.46 -32.02 5.26
CA GLU A 265 -21.20 -31.79 4.55
C GLU A 265 -20.47 -30.53 5.06
N LEU A 266 -21.22 -29.45 5.29
CA LEU A 266 -20.66 -28.24 5.87
C LEU A 266 -20.08 -28.47 7.27
N GLN A 267 -20.79 -29.22 8.13
CA GLN A 267 -20.30 -29.54 9.47
C GLN A 267 -19.04 -30.40 9.40
N GLU A 268 -18.97 -31.37 8.48
CA GLU A 268 -17.78 -32.19 8.24
C GLU A 268 -16.57 -31.32 7.87
N ARG A 269 -16.72 -30.39 6.93
CA ARG A 269 -15.64 -29.47 6.53
C ARG A 269 -15.24 -28.49 7.63
N LEU A 270 -16.19 -28.02 8.43
CA LEU A 270 -15.91 -27.15 9.58
C LEU A 270 -15.18 -27.90 10.71
N GLU A 271 -15.48 -29.18 10.90
CA GLU A 271 -14.79 -30.03 11.86
C GLU A 271 -13.39 -30.42 11.34
N GLU A 272 -13.24 -30.66 10.03
CA GLU A 272 -11.92 -30.83 9.40
C GLU A 272 -11.05 -29.57 9.59
N LEU A 273 -11.59 -28.37 9.33
CA LEU A 273 -10.89 -27.10 9.59
C LEU A 273 -10.42 -27.02 11.05
N ARG A 274 -11.30 -27.39 11.98
CA ARG A 274 -11.03 -27.35 13.42
C ARG A 274 -9.95 -28.35 13.80
N SER A 275 -9.99 -29.55 13.23
CA SER A 275 -9.01 -30.60 13.44
C SER A 275 -7.63 -30.16 12.94
N LEU A 276 -7.53 -29.79 11.65
CA LEU A 276 -6.30 -29.29 11.03
C LEU A 276 -5.72 -28.10 11.81
N TRP A 277 -6.55 -27.14 12.20
CA TRP A 277 -6.13 -26.00 13.02
C TRP A 277 -5.53 -26.44 14.36
N SER A 278 -6.22 -27.35 15.08
CA SER A 278 -5.81 -27.78 16.41
C SER A 278 -4.54 -28.62 16.39
N GLU A 279 -4.42 -29.53 15.41
CA GLU A 279 -3.22 -30.35 15.20
C GLU A 279 -2.02 -29.49 14.82
N THR A 280 -2.21 -28.54 13.91
CA THR A 280 -1.14 -27.62 13.48
C THR A 280 -0.70 -26.73 14.63
N LEU A 281 -1.63 -26.18 15.41
CA LEU A 281 -1.31 -25.35 16.58
C LEU A 281 -0.58 -26.15 17.67
N ALA A 282 -0.86 -27.45 17.79
CA ALA A 282 -0.15 -28.36 18.68
C ALA A 282 1.23 -28.82 18.14
N GLY A 283 1.64 -28.34 16.96
CA GLY A 283 2.90 -28.70 16.31
C GLY A 283 2.92 -30.12 15.72
N LYS A 284 1.76 -30.75 15.55
CA LYS A 284 1.62 -32.12 15.04
C LYS A 284 1.08 -32.19 13.60
N GLY A 285 0.39 -31.14 13.15
CA GLY A 285 -0.17 -31.03 11.80
C GLY A 285 0.79 -30.36 10.82
N ASP A 286 0.47 -30.47 9.53
CA ASP A 286 1.17 -29.78 8.44
C ASP A 286 0.59 -28.36 8.24
N PRO A 287 1.38 -27.30 8.50
CA PRO A 287 0.93 -25.93 8.33
C PRO A 287 0.57 -25.57 6.90
N LEU A 288 1.20 -26.16 5.88
CA LEU A 288 0.87 -25.88 4.48
C LEU A 288 -0.47 -26.52 4.10
N LYS A 289 -0.74 -27.75 4.55
CA LYS A 289 -2.04 -28.41 4.37
C LYS A 289 -3.20 -27.57 4.93
N LEU A 290 -3.00 -26.94 6.09
CA LEU A 290 -3.98 -26.00 6.65
C LEU A 290 -4.22 -24.79 5.73
N VAL A 291 -3.17 -24.21 5.15
CA VAL A 291 -3.28 -23.08 4.22
C VAL A 291 -3.98 -23.49 2.92
N GLU A 292 -3.66 -24.65 2.37
CA GLU A 292 -4.32 -25.22 1.19
C GLU A 292 -5.82 -25.37 1.43
N PHE A 293 -6.19 -26.02 2.54
CA PHE A 293 -7.59 -26.23 2.91
C PHE A 293 -8.36 -24.91 3.13
N LEU A 294 -7.75 -23.96 3.87
CA LEU A 294 -8.35 -22.64 4.07
C LEU A 294 -8.49 -21.85 2.78
N THR A 295 -7.54 -21.96 1.86
CA THR A 295 -7.59 -21.24 0.59
C THR A 295 -8.72 -21.79 -0.28
N ALA A 296 -8.87 -23.11 -0.37
CA ALA A 296 -9.98 -23.75 -1.08
C ALA A 296 -11.35 -23.35 -0.50
N LEU A 297 -11.51 -23.41 0.83
CA LEU A 297 -12.74 -22.97 1.50
C LEU A 297 -13.07 -21.49 1.20
N LEU A 298 -12.07 -20.62 1.22
CA LEU A 298 -12.28 -19.19 0.98
C LEU A 298 -12.58 -18.88 -0.49
N GLU A 299 -12.04 -19.66 -1.41
CA GLU A 299 -12.31 -19.57 -2.85
C GLU A 299 -13.80 -19.75 -3.13
N GLU A 300 -14.38 -20.83 -2.61
CA GLU A 300 -15.80 -21.16 -2.79
C GLU A 300 -16.75 -20.08 -2.24
N ILE A 301 -16.37 -19.46 -1.12
CA ILE A 301 -17.22 -18.48 -0.41
C ILE A 301 -17.14 -17.08 -1.03
N ASP A 302 -15.95 -16.63 -1.42
CA ASP A 302 -15.74 -15.29 -1.99
C ASP A 302 -14.40 -15.21 -2.73
N GLU A 303 -14.34 -15.84 -3.91
CA GLU A 303 -13.28 -15.70 -4.93
C GLU A 303 -12.85 -14.24 -5.17
N THR A 304 -13.74 -13.27 -4.94
CA THR A 304 -13.60 -11.92 -5.52
C THR A 304 -13.15 -10.83 -4.56
N SER A 305 -13.14 -11.05 -3.24
CA SER A 305 -12.95 -9.92 -2.29
C SER A 305 -12.25 -10.23 -0.96
N GLY A 306 -11.80 -11.46 -0.69
CA GLY A 306 -11.15 -11.82 0.57
C GLY A 306 -9.67 -11.43 0.65
N GLY A 307 -9.30 -10.34 1.35
CA GLY A 307 -7.88 -10.00 1.57
C GLY A 307 -7.06 -11.08 2.29
N LEU A 308 -7.72 -12.01 3.01
CA LEU A 308 -7.08 -13.20 3.59
C LEU A 308 -6.78 -14.26 2.53
N TYR A 309 -7.73 -14.55 1.63
CA TYR A 309 -7.59 -15.54 0.56
C TYR A 309 -6.36 -15.24 -0.30
N TRP A 310 -6.22 -14.01 -0.79
CA TRP A 310 -5.08 -13.64 -1.64
C TRP A 310 -3.73 -13.71 -0.93
N ARG A 311 -3.71 -13.40 0.36
CA ARG A 311 -2.49 -13.54 1.18
C ARG A 311 -2.11 -15.00 1.38
N LEU A 312 -3.07 -15.88 1.64
CA LEU A 312 -2.83 -17.32 1.75
C LEU A 312 -2.43 -17.92 0.40
N LYS A 313 -3.08 -17.53 -0.69
CA LYS A 313 -2.70 -17.92 -2.05
C LYS A 313 -1.26 -17.51 -2.37
N SER A 314 -0.84 -16.31 -1.97
CA SER A 314 0.55 -15.89 -2.12
C SER A 314 1.52 -16.79 -1.33
N VAL A 315 1.17 -17.21 -0.11
CA VAL A 315 1.98 -18.22 0.63
C VAL A 315 2.07 -19.53 -0.16
N LEU A 316 0.95 -20.04 -0.71
CA LEU A 316 0.93 -21.28 -1.49
C LEU A 316 1.71 -21.19 -2.80
N GLU A 317 1.59 -20.08 -3.51
CA GLU A 317 2.38 -19.84 -4.71
C GLU A 317 3.87 -20.02 -4.37
N HIS A 318 4.31 -19.45 -3.24
CA HIS A 318 5.71 -19.46 -2.79
C HIS A 318 6.01 -20.57 -1.77
N ARG A 319 5.28 -21.70 -1.81
CA ARG A 319 5.36 -22.75 -0.78
C ARG A 319 6.78 -23.25 -0.49
N ASP A 320 7.63 -23.32 -1.52
CA ASP A 320 9.01 -23.84 -1.40
C ASP A 320 9.93 -22.87 -0.61
N TYR A 321 9.49 -21.63 -0.44
CA TYR A 321 10.18 -20.56 0.29
C TYR A 321 9.38 -20.07 1.50
N ALA A 322 8.19 -20.62 1.74
CA ALA A 322 7.36 -20.26 2.87
C ALA A 322 7.91 -20.86 4.17
N GLU A 323 7.97 -20.03 5.21
CA GLU A 323 8.33 -20.40 6.57
C GLU A 323 7.15 -20.08 7.50
N TRP A 324 7.15 -20.65 8.71
CA TRP A 324 6.12 -20.38 9.71
C TRP A 324 6.67 -20.40 11.15
N GLU A 325 6.03 -19.62 12.02
CA GLU A 325 6.22 -19.69 13.47
C GLU A 325 4.87 -20.00 14.13
N ILE A 326 4.85 -21.06 14.94
CA ILE A 326 3.69 -21.46 15.76
C ILE A 326 3.85 -20.82 17.13
N GLY A 327 2.88 -19.99 17.52
CA GLY A 327 2.78 -19.41 18.85
C GLY A 327 1.55 -19.92 19.60
N GLU A 328 1.41 -19.56 20.87
CA GLU A 328 0.33 -20.04 21.74
C GLU A 328 -1.09 -19.78 21.22
N ARG A 329 -1.29 -18.73 20.41
CA ARG A 329 -2.62 -18.28 19.95
C ARG A 329 -2.74 -18.16 18.44
N GLY A 330 -1.77 -18.71 17.69
CA GLY A 330 -1.85 -18.72 16.24
C GLY A 330 -0.55 -19.07 15.53
N ILE A 331 -0.64 -19.04 14.21
CA ILE A 331 0.44 -19.42 13.30
C ILE A 331 0.72 -18.21 12.41
N VAL A 332 1.99 -17.86 12.27
CA VAL A 332 2.44 -16.79 11.38
C VAL A 332 3.20 -17.42 10.23
N TYR A 333 2.64 -17.34 9.02
CA TYR A 333 3.28 -17.74 7.77
C TYR A 333 4.00 -16.54 7.17
N PHE A 334 5.16 -16.76 6.56
CA PHE A 334 5.87 -15.70 5.87
C PHE A 334 6.79 -16.23 4.76
N VAL A 335 7.03 -15.40 3.75
CA VAL A 335 8.01 -15.64 2.69
C VAL A 335 9.13 -14.63 2.90
N PRO A 336 10.27 -15.05 3.50
CA PRO A 336 11.31 -14.13 3.92
C PRO A 336 12.20 -13.63 2.77
N ASP A 337 12.13 -14.22 1.59
CA ASP A 337 12.94 -13.79 0.45
C ASP A 337 12.12 -12.90 -0.51
N PRO A 338 12.27 -11.56 -0.44
CA PRO A 338 11.50 -10.66 -1.29
C PRO A 338 11.92 -10.71 -2.76
N LYS A 339 13.15 -11.16 -3.07
CA LYS A 339 13.64 -11.31 -4.45
C LYS A 339 12.76 -12.27 -5.25
N ILE A 340 12.37 -13.38 -4.63
CA ILE A 340 11.57 -14.42 -5.29
C ILE A 340 10.15 -13.92 -5.54
N VAL A 341 9.58 -13.19 -4.57
CA VAL A 341 8.26 -12.58 -4.72
C VAL A 341 8.28 -11.54 -5.83
N LEU A 342 9.33 -10.70 -5.87
CA LEU A 342 9.52 -9.71 -6.93
C LEU A 342 9.59 -10.35 -8.31
N GLN A 343 10.47 -11.33 -8.50
CA GLN A 343 10.68 -12.00 -9.79
C GLN A 343 9.37 -12.53 -10.37
N ARG A 344 8.56 -13.20 -9.54
CA ARG A 344 7.26 -13.73 -9.97
C ARG A 344 6.25 -12.65 -10.30
N ILE A 345 6.29 -11.52 -9.60
CA ILE A 345 5.44 -10.36 -9.94
C ILE A 345 5.85 -9.78 -11.29
N LEU A 346 7.15 -9.58 -11.52
CA LEU A 346 7.69 -9.05 -12.78
C LEU A 346 7.34 -9.97 -13.95
N GLU A 347 7.54 -11.29 -13.80
CA GLU A 347 7.19 -12.29 -14.81
C GLU A 347 5.70 -12.32 -15.13
N LYS A 348 4.83 -12.21 -14.11
CA LYS A 348 3.37 -12.24 -14.28
C LYS A 348 2.83 -10.99 -14.97
N VAL A 349 3.36 -9.81 -14.63
CA VAL A 349 2.82 -8.53 -15.10
C VAL A 349 3.48 -8.11 -16.41
N GLY A 350 4.77 -8.38 -16.59
CA GLY A 350 5.56 -7.96 -17.74
C GLY A 350 5.73 -6.43 -17.84
N GLY A 351 6.07 -5.97 -19.05
CA GLY A 351 6.23 -4.54 -19.35
C GLY A 351 7.45 -3.90 -18.69
N LYS A 352 7.55 -2.57 -18.82
CA LYS A 352 8.56 -1.73 -18.17
C LYS A 352 8.08 -1.28 -16.79
N TRP A 353 9.03 -0.98 -15.90
CA TRP A 353 8.76 -0.62 -14.50
C TRP A 353 9.46 0.67 -14.11
N LEU A 354 8.68 1.70 -13.78
CA LEU A 354 9.20 2.96 -13.23
C LEU A 354 8.93 3.00 -11.72
N LEU A 355 9.98 2.93 -10.91
CA LEU A 355 9.91 2.93 -9.45
C LEU A 355 10.27 4.32 -8.93
N MET A 356 9.29 5.06 -8.42
CA MET A 356 9.46 6.42 -7.94
C MET A 356 9.51 6.46 -6.43
N SER A 357 10.52 7.11 -5.83
CA SER A 357 10.57 7.31 -4.38
C SER A 357 11.38 8.56 -4.00
N ALA A 358 11.04 9.14 -2.85
CA ALA A 358 11.84 10.19 -2.20
C ALA A 358 13.02 9.65 -1.41
N THR A 359 12.94 8.40 -0.98
CA THR A 359 13.96 7.75 -0.17
C THR A 359 14.14 6.34 -0.72
N THR A 360 14.79 6.21 -1.87
CA THR A 360 15.06 4.88 -2.44
C THR A 360 16.10 4.15 -1.60
N GLN A 361 16.02 2.82 -1.55
CA GLN A 361 17.03 1.95 -0.96
C GLN A 361 18.41 2.18 -1.60
N SER A 362 19.48 1.87 -0.86
CA SER A 362 20.84 1.87 -1.43
C SER A 362 21.01 0.80 -2.52
N GLU A 363 22.01 0.98 -3.39
CA GLU A 363 22.36 0.00 -4.44
C GLU A 363 22.63 -1.39 -3.87
N ASP A 364 23.43 -1.46 -2.80
CA ASP A 364 23.71 -2.72 -2.11
C ASP A 364 22.43 -3.40 -1.62
N VAL A 365 21.48 -2.64 -1.06
CA VAL A 365 20.21 -3.19 -0.57
C VAL A 365 19.35 -3.67 -1.75
N LEU A 366 19.26 -2.89 -2.83
CA LEU A 366 18.52 -3.28 -4.03
C LEU A 366 19.09 -4.57 -4.64
N ASN A 367 20.41 -4.70 -4.69
CA ASN A 367 21.07 -5.88 -5.23
C ASN A 367 20.94 -7.09 -4.30
N ASP A 368 21.39 -6.95 -3.04
CA ASP A 368 21.51 -8.08 -2.11
C ASP A 368 20.16 -8.60 -1.62
N VAL A 369 19.17 -7.71 -1.43
CA VAL A 369 17.86 -8.06 -0.85
C VAL A 369 16.84 -8.35 -1.94
N PHE A 370 16.79 -7.50 -2.96
CA PHE A 370 15.73 -7.58 -3.98
C PHE A 370 16.23 -8.20 -5.30
N GLY A 371 17.53 -8.40 -5.47
CA GLY A 371 18.11 -8.93 -6.71
C GLY A 371 18.02 -7.94 -7.88
N ILE A 372 17.95 -6.64 -7.60
CA ILE A 372 17.78 -5.58 -8.58
C ILE A 372 19.14 -4.91 -8.83
N ALA A 373 19.52 -4.78 -10.10
CA ALA A 373 20.56 -3.86 -10.53
C ALA A 373 19.90 -2.54 -10.96
N PRO A 374 19.88 -1.50 -10.12
CA PRO A 374 19.08 -0.30 -10.40
C PRO A 374 19.74 0.60 -11.44
N THR A 375 18.93 1.17 -12.32
CA THR A 375 19.30 2.38 -13.08
C THR A 375 18.57 3.57 -12.48
N PHE A 376 19.32 4.53 -11.95
CA PHE A 376 18.74 5.73 -11.33
C PHE A 376 18.67 6.90 -12.30
N VAL A 377 17.54 7.59 -12.23
CA VAL A 377 17.34 8.93 -12.77
C VAL A 377 16.99 9.84 -11.59
N GLU A 378 17.66 10.99 -11.50
CA GLU A 378 17.54 11.89 -10.36
C GLU A 378 16.83 13.19 -10.75
N GLY A 379 15.68 13.43 -10.12
CA GLY A 379 14.99 14.72 -10.13
C GLY A 379 15.49 15.63 -9.02
N GLU A 380 14.60 16.36 -8.36
CA GLU A 380 14.96 17.16 -7.19
C GLU A 380 15.27 16.26 -5.99
N THR A 381 16.52 16.22 -5.54
CA THR A 381 16.97 15.40 -4.40
C THR A 381 17.25 16.20 -3.14
N ARG A 382 17.26 17.54 -3.23
CA ARG A 382 17.34 18.44 -2.08
C ARG A 382 15.96 18.58 -1.43
N PHE A 383 15.92 18.51 -0.11
CA PHE A 383 14.71 18.84 0.63
C PHE A 383 14.54 20.37 0.70
N PRO A 384 13.34 20.90 0.44
CA PRO A 384 13.10 22.33 0.50
C PRO A 384 13.16 22.84 1.94
N GLY A 385 13.41 24.14 2.08
CA GLY A 385 13.34 24.87 3.33
C GLY A 385 14.47 24.54 4.32
N GLU A 386 14.25 24.92 5.57
CA GLU A 386 15.23 24.86 6.65
C GLU A 386 14.70 24.14 7.89
N LEU A 387 15.52 23.22 8.42
CA LEU A 387 15.30 22.62 9.72
C LEU A 387 16.09 23.33 10.80
N VAL A 388 15.42 23.76 11.86
CA VAL A 388 16.07 24.26 13.08
C VAL A 388 16.15 23.10 14.07
N GLN A 389 17.34 22.52 14.22
CA GLN A 389 17.60 21.45 15.18
C GLN A 389 17.66 22.02 16.59
N ARG A 390 16.61 21.77 17.38
CA ARG A 390 16.48 22.21 18.78
C ARG A 390 16.86 21.11 19.77
N LYS A 391 17.47 21.48 20.90
CA LYS A 391 17.80 20.55 22.00
C LYS A 391 17.56 21.19 23.36
N LEU A 392 17.16 20.39 24.34
CA LEU A 392 17.09 20.72 25.76
C LEU A 392 18.36 20.31 26.52
N GLY A 393 19.21 19.46 25.92
CA GLY A 393 20.42 18.92 26.54
C GLY A 393 20.17 17.73 27.48
N SER A 394 18.91 17.36 27.70
CA SER A 394 18.49 16.20 28.51
C SER A 394 18.19 14.95 27.67
N GLU A 395 18.35 15.01 26.35
CA GLU A 395 18.09 13.90 25.44
C GLU A 395 19.07 12.74 25.66
N GLU A 396 18.55 11.52 25.73
CA GLU A 396 19.35 10.31 25.89
C GLU A 396 19.11 9.34 24.72
N VAL A 397 20.13 8.57 24.32
CA VAL A 397 19.94 7.48 23.34
C VAL A 397 18.97 6.43 23.90
N ILE A 398 17.92 6.12 23.14
CA ILE A 398 16.89 5.16 23.55
C ILE A 398 17.19 3.77 23.00
N ASN A 399 17.40 2.80 23.90
CA ASN A 399 17.55 1.39 23.54
C ASN A 399 16.67 0.48 24.42
N TYR A 400 16.53 -0.79 24.03
CA TYR A 400 15.69 -1.75 24.74
C TYR A 400 16.05 -1.87 26.23
N ARG A 401 17.34 -1.96 26.57
CA ARG A 401 17.80 -2.12 27.95
C ARG A 401 17.44 -0.90 28.81
N LYS A 402 17.71 0.31 28.32
CA LYS A 402 17.33 1.56 29.00
C LYS A 402 15.82 1.69 29.16
N TRP A 403 15.05 1.32 28.12
CA TRP A 403 13.59 1.39 28.16
C TRP A 403 12.96 0.44 29.20
N MET A 404 13.68 -0.56 29.71
CA MET A 404 13.19 -1.40 30.81
C MET A 404 13.29 -0.73 32.18
N ASN A 405 14.09 0.34 32.32
CA ASN A 405 14.27 1.07 33.57
C ASN A 405 13.18 2.14 33.75
N ASP A 406 12.44 2.11 34.86
CA ASP A 406 11.34 3.06 35.09
C ASP A 406 11.83 4.49 35.36
N GLY A 407 12.98 4.66 36.00
CA GLY A 407 13.60 5.98 36.18
C GLY A 407 13.96 6.63 34.84
N PHE A 408 14.43 5.84 33.87
CA PHE A 408 14.68 6.31 32.51
C PHE A 408 13.38 6.74 31.82
N LYS A 409 12.31 5.95 31.91
CA LYS A 409 10.99 6.32 31.32
C LYS A 409 10.47 7.64 31.88
N GLN A 410 10.61 7.85 33.19
CA GLN A 410 10.18 9.11 33.81
C GLN A 410 10.97 10.31 33.29
N ARG A 411 12.31 10.21 33.23
CA ARG A 411 13.14 11.27 32.63
C ARG A 411 12.77 11.54 31.17
N TYR A 412 12.64 10.48 30.36
CA TYR A 412 12.20 10.57 28.98
C TYR A 412 10.84 11.29 28.85
N TRP A 413 9.85 10.97 29.68
CA TRP A 413 8.54 11.62 29.65
C TRP A 413 8.57 13.05 30.18
N ASN A 414 9.53 13.42 31.01
CA ASN A 414 9.75 14.81 31.41
C ASN A 414 10.30 15.60 30.22
N THR A 415 11.36 15.11 29.58
CA THR A 415 11.92 15.71 28.35
C THR A 415 10.87 15.84 27.26
N LEU A 416 10.05 14.81 27.02
CA LEU A 416 8.95 14.89 26.02
C LEU A 416 7.96 16.02 26.35
N ARG A 417 7.63 16.20 27.62
CA ARG A 417 6.69 17.27 28.04
C ARG A 417 7.29 18.65 27.86
N GLU A 418 8.57 18.82 28.16
CA GLU A 418 9.30 20.07 27.95
C GLU A 418 9.41 20.39 26.46
N ILE A 419 9.78 19.40 25.62
CA ILE A 419 9.78 19.55 24.15
C ILE A 419 8.40 20.02 23.65
N MET A 420 7.32 19.38 24.10
CA MET A 420 5.96 19.75 23.69
C MET A 420 5.52 21.14 24.20
N GLN A 421 6.20 21.71 25.20
CA GLN A 421 5.94 23.06 25.69
C GLN A 421 6.71 24.12 24.88
N GLU A 422 7.95 23.82 24.48
CA GLU A 422 8.83 24.74 23.75
C GLU A 422 8.60 24.70 22.23
N ALA A 423 8.19 23.56 21.67
CA ALA A 423 8.04 23.39 20.24
C ALA A 423 7.02 24.37 19.62
N LYS A 424 7.41 25.02 18.53
CA LYS A 424 6.53 25.94 17.80
C LYS A 424 5.26 25.25 17.29
N LEU A 425 4.13 25.95 17.39
CA LEU A 425 2.81 25.48 16.97
C LEU A 425 2.35 26.09 15.63
N PRO A 426 1.60 25.35 14.80
CA PRO A 426 1.18 23.96 15.00
C PRO A 426 2.32 22.96 14.83
N GLY A 427 2.28 21.86 15.57
CA GLY A 427 3.33 20.84 15.58
C GLY A 427 2.84 19.48 15.06
N PHE A 428 3.78 18.65 14.60
CA PHE A 428 3.50 17.28 14.18
C PHE A 428 4.32 16.27 14.98
N MET A 429 3.67 15.22 15.48
CA MET A 429 4.31 14.14 16.21
C MET A 429 3.91 12.78 15.61
N PRO A 430 4.74 12.19 14.74
CA PRO A 430 4.52 10.84 14.26
C PRO A 430 4.72 9.82 15.39
N VAL A 431 3.71 8.97 15.60
CA VAL A 431 3.66 7.98 16.67
C VAL A 431 3.85 6.58 16.10
N HIS A 432 5.11 6.19 15.88
CA HIS A 432 5.46 4.84 15.42
C HIS A 432 5.25 3.75 16.49
N ALA A 433 5.24 4.11 17.78
CA ALA A 433 4.91 3.17 18.86
C ALA A 433 4.33 3.86 20.09
N HIS A 434 3.18 3.38 20.55
CA HIS A 434 2.42 3.99 21.66
C HIS A 434 3.15 3.98 23.00
N LYS A 435 4.13 3.09 23.18
CA LYS A 435 4.89 2.96 24.43
C LYS A 435 5.72 4.22 24.73
N TYR A 436 6.11 4.98 23.71
CA TYR A 436 6.90 6.21 23.83
C TYR A 436 6.07 7.45 24.16
N LEU A 437 4.74 7.33 24.20
CA LEU A 437 3.87 8.40 24.68
C LEU A 437 3.76 8.37 26.21
N THR A 438 3.45 9.51 26.80
CA THR A 438 3.03 9.55 28.20
C THR A 438 1.73 8.75 28.38
N PRO A 439 1.46 8.15 29.56
CA PRO A 439 0.24 7.37 29.78
C PRO A 439 -1.05 8.11 29.41
N ARG A 440 -1.10 9.42 29.67
CA ARG A 440 -2.24 10.28 29.32
C ARG A 440 -2.43 10.43 27.81
N LEU A 441 -1.36 10.76 27.08
CA LEU A 441 -1.41 10.92 25.62
C LEU A 441 -1.72 9.59 24.93
N ARG A 442 -1.12 8.50 25.41
CA ARG A 442 -1.39 7.15 24.91
C ARG A 442 -2.87 6.80 25.03
N LYS A 443 -3.48 7.05 26.19
CA LYS A 443 -4.92 6.80 26.40
C LYS A 443 -5.77 7.64 25.44
N LYS A 444 -5.46 8.94 25.29
CA LYS A 444 -6.21 9.85 24.42
C LYS A 444 -6.12 9.51 22.94
N LEU A 445 -4.93 9.12 22.47
CA LEU A 445 -4.76 8.67 21.09
C LEU A 445 -5.55 7.38 20.82
N LEU A 446 -5.48 6.41 21.73
CA LEU A 446 -6.28 5.17 21.62
C LEU A 446 -7.79 5.42 21.61
N GLU A 447 -8.27 6.41 22.38
CA GLU A 447 -9.68 6.84 22.38
C GLU A 447 -10.07 7.54 21.07
N SER A 448 -9.14 8.27 20.45
CA SER A 448 -9.39 9.09 19.25
C SER A 448 -9.14 8.34 17.93
N GLY A 449 -8.52 7.16 18.00
CA GLY A 449 -8.18 6.33 16.84
C GLY A 449 -6.79 6.66 16.30
N ASP A 450 -6.72 7.21 15.09
CA ASP A 450 -5.46 7.37 14.35
C ASP A 450 -4.82 8.75 14.48
N VAL A 451 -5.59 9.75 14.92
CA VAL A 451 -5.16 11.14 15.05
C VAL A 451 -5.71 11.73 16.34
N TYR A 452 -4.86 12.44 17.09
CA TYR A 452 -5.26 13.19 18.28
C TYR A 452 -4.52 14.53 18.33
N TYR A 453 -5.25 15.61 18.57
CA TYR A 453 -4.66 16.94 18.73
C TYR A 453 -4.46 17.28 20.21
N HIS A 454 -3.24 17.65 20.58
CA HIS A 454 -2.90 18.14 21.90
C HIS A 454 -2.27 19.54 21.79
N LYS A 455 -3.03 20.58 22.14
CA LYS A 455 -2.55 21.98 22.05
C LYS A 455 -1.93 22.30 20.68
N ASP A 456 -2.66 22.01 19.60
CA ASP A 456 -2.22 22.15 18.21
C ASP A 456 -1.00 21.31 17.77
N ILE A 457 -0.58 20.35 18.61
CA ILE A 457 0.31 19.28 18.18
C ILE A 457 -0.54 18.10 17.69
N MET A 458 -0.40 17.77 16.42
CA MET A 458 -1.05 16.63 15.81
C MET A 458 -0.24 15.35 16.07
N LEU A 459 -0.80 14.44 16.87
CA LEU A 459 -0.26 13.09 17.07
C LEU A 459 -0.93 12.15 16.09
N SER A 460 -0.17 11.38 15.31
CA SER A 460 -0.75 10.40 14.39
C SER A 460 0.01 9.08 14.28
N THR A 461 -0.71 7.98 14.11
CA THR A 461 -0.19 6.63 13.84
C THR A 461 -0.24 6.24 12.35
N LYS A 462 -0.75 7.11 11.46
CA LYS A 462 -0.99 6.79 10.03
C LYS A 462 -0.57 7.87 9.04
N MET A 463 -0.10 9.03 9.51
CA MET A 463 0.35 10.15 8.66
C MET A 463 1.86 10.15 8.42
N ASP A 464 2.52 9.03 8.73
CA ASP A 464 3.91 8.73 8.41
C ASP A 464 4.14 8.49 6.91
N ARG A 465 3.11 7.98 6.18
CA ARG A 465 2.87 7.68 4.74
C ARG A 465 1.97 8.64 3.92
N GLY A 466 2.29 9.06 2.68
CA GLY A 466 1.40 9.79 1.75
C GLY A 466 0.51 11.00 2.16
N ALA A 467 0.76 11.73 3.25
CA ALA A 467 -0.09 12.84 3.70
C ALA A 467 0.70 14.14 3.80
N ASP A 468 0.20 15.20 3.15
CA ASP A 468 0.86 16.49 3.11
C ASP A 468 0.50 17.36 4.31
N LEU A 469 1.49 17.68 5.14
CA LEU A 469 1.31 18.43 6.39
C LEU A 469 1.70 19.90 6.22
N LYS A 470 0.81 20.66 5.59
CA LYS A 470 1.02 22.09 5.34
C LYS A 470 0.98 22.90 6.64
N GLY A 471 1.89 23.86 6.77
CA GLY A 471 1.90 24.86 7.84
C GLY A 471 2.40 24.39 9.20
N MET A 472 2.96 23.18 9.29
CA MET A 472 3.60 22.70 10.52
C MET A 472 4.85 23.52 10.80
N LYS A 473 5.01 24.00 12.04
CA LYS A 473 6.20 24.76 12.47
C LYS A 473 7.17 23.92 13.28
N SER A 474 6.77 22.73 13.72
CA SER A 474 7.64 21.79 14.39
C SER A 474 7.30 20.34 14.04
N VAL A 475 8.31 19.48 14.11
CA VAL A 475 8.20 18.03 14.05
C VAL A 475 8.89 17.42 15.27
N ILE A 476 8.19 16.51 15.97
CA ILE A 476 8.67 15.86 17.19
C ILE A 476 8.76 14.36 16.98
N ILE A 477 9.99 13.85 16.83
CA ILE A 477 10.26 12.41 16.66
C ILE A 477 10.48 11.75 18.02
N LEU A 478 9.65 10.77 18.37
CA LEU A 478 9.70 10.12 19.69
C LEU A 478 10.92 9.21 19.89
N LYS A 479 11.42 8.62 18.81
CA LYS A 479 12.55 7.70 18.77
C LYS A 479 12.92 7.41 17.32
N PHE A 480 14.18 7.10 17.05
CA PHE A 480 14.60 6.64 15.74
C PHE A 480 13.86 5.33 15.36
N PRO A 481 13.26 5.26 14.15
CA PRO A 481 12.21 4.30 13.81
C PRO A 481 12.75 2.94 13.35
N TYR A 482 13.64 2.33 14.14
CA TYR A 482 14.07 0.96 13.88
C TYR A 482 12.90 -0.03 13.88
N PRO A 483 12.81 -0.93 12.87
CA PRO A 483 11.79 -1.97 12.83
C PRO A 483 11.83 -2.90 14.05
N ASN A 484 10.76 -3.65 14.29
CA ASN A 484 10.72 -4.57 15.42
C ASN A 484 11.56 -5.84 15.16
N ARG A 485 12.73 -5.99 15.79
CA ARG A 485 13.55 -7.22 15.69
C ARG A 485 12.85 -8.51 16.15
N GLY A 486 11.76 -8.39 16.91
CA GLY A 486 10.93 -9.54 17.28
C GLY A 486 10.10 -10.10 16.12
N ASP A 487 10.01 -9.40 14.98
CA ASP A 487 9.21 -9.81 13.84
C ASP A 487 9.73 -11.12 13.22
N PRO A 488 8.90 -12.19 13.15
CA PRO A 488 9.27 -13.46 12.52
C PRO A 488 9.82 -13.31 11.10
N LEU A 489 9.23 -12.40 10.31
CA LEU A 489 9.64 -12.16 8.94
C LEU A 489 11.07 -11.61 8.88
N LEU A 490 11.38 -10.60 9.70
CA LEU A 490 12.73 -10.01 9.74
C LEU A 490 13.77 -11.02 10.24
N LYS A 491 13.41 -11.90 11.19
CA LYS A 491 14.29 -13.00 11.60
C LYS A 491 14.54 -13.99 10.47
N GLY A 492 13.49 -14.32 9.71
CA GLY A 492 13.62 -15.16 8.50
C GLY A 492 14.52 -14.52 7.46
N MET A 493 14.35 -13.22 7.20
CA MET A 493 15.22 -12.44 6.33
C MET A 493 16.67 -12.48 6.79
N GLU A 494 16.95 -12.26 8.09
CA GLU A 494 18.30 -12.31 8.64
C GLU A 494 18.96 -13.68 8.45
N ARG A 495 18.21 -14.78 8.65
CA ARG A 495 18.71 -16.14 8.41
C ARG A 495 19.05 -16.40 6.94
N ARG A 496 18.24 -15.88 6.01
CA ARG A 496 18.39 -16.11 4.56
C ARG A 496 19.48 -15.23 3.95
N LEU A 497 19.45 -13.94 4.23
CA LEU A 497 20.37 -12.94 3.66
C LEU A 497 21.75 -12.95 4.34
N GLY A 498 21.82 -13.46 5.57
CA GLY A 498 23.00 -13.35 6.41
C GLY A 498 23.08 -12.01 7.14
N ALA A 499 23.96 -11.94 8.14
CA ALA A 499 23.98 -10.85 9.11
C ALA A 499 24.30 -9.47 8.53
N GLU A 500 25.24 -9.37 7.58
CA GLU A 500 25.68 -8.06 7.05
C GLU A 500 24.67 -7.47 6.04
N PRO A 501 24.19 -8.19 5.01
CA PRO A 501 23.16 -7.67 4.11
C PRO A 501 21.87 -7.32 4.86
N PHE A 502 21.45 -8.17 5.80
CA PHE A 502 20.29 -7.86 6.65
C PHE A 502 20.52 -6.62 7.52
N ARG A 503 21.71 -6.42 8.09
CA ARG A 503 22.00 -5.22 8.89
C ARG A 503 21.94 -3.96 8.04
N ARG A 504 22.43 -4.00 6.79
CA ARG A 504 22.29 -2.88 5.84
C ARG A 504 20.82 -2.58 5.58
N TYR A 505 20.04 -3.59 5.20
CA TYR A 505 18.60 -3.47 4.96
C TYR A 505 17.84 -2.90 6.17
N TYR A 506 18.07 -3.47 7.36
CA TYR A 506 17.39 -3.06 8.58
C TYR A 506 17.71 -1.61 8.98
N ARG A 507 18.94 -1.15 8.72
CA ARG A 507 19.34 0.25 8.91
C ARG A 507 18.70 1.14 7.86
N ASP A 508 18.79 0.75 6.60
CA ASP A 508 18.23 1.47 5.45
C ASP A 508 16.73 1.75 5.64
N MET A 509 15.93 0.76 6.04
CA MET A 509 14.52 0.96 6.40
C MET A 509 14.30 2.06 7.44
N ALA A 510 15.10 2.06 8.51
CA ALA A 510 14.97 3.03 9.60
C ALA A 510 15.42 4.44 9.18
N GLU A 511 16.48 4.53 8.39
CA GLU A 511 16.99 5.80 7.84
C GLU A 511 15.97 6.45 6.89
N ARG A 512 15.36 5.66 5.99
CA ARG A 512 14.32 6.13 5.08
C ARG A 512 13.07 6.60 5.81
N GLU A 513 12.54 5.78 6.71
CA GLU A 513 11.35 6.12 7.51
C GLU A 513 11.57 7.41 8.31
N PHE A 514 12.76 7.59 8.89
CA PHE A 514 13.11 8.81 9.62
C PHE A 514 13.08 10.06 8.72
N VAL A 515 13.72 9.99 7.55
CA VAL A 515 13.74 11.12 6.60
C VAL A 515 12.34 11.42 6.06
N GLN A 516 11.54 10.40 5.75
CA GLN A 516 10.18 10.59 5.25
C GLN A 516 9.26 11.30 6.26
N GLN A 517 9.37 10.96 7.55
CA GLN A 517 8.57 11.59 8.60
C GLN A 517 8.84 13.10 8.71
N ILE A 518 10.09 13.51 8.49
CA ILE A 518 10.52 14.91 8.55
C ILE A 518 10.21 15.63 7.23
N GLY A 519 10.47 14.99 6.09
CA GLY A 519 10.27 15.57 4.76
C GLY A 519 8.85 16.00 4.42
N ARG A 520 7.87 15.61 5.24
CA ARG A 520 6.46 15.97 5.07
C ARG A 520 6.11 17.37 5.51
N THR A 521 6.87 17.92 6.46
CA THR A 521 6.59 19.21 7.09
C THR A 521 7.17 20.39 6.29
N LEU A 522 8.05 20.12 5.34
CA LEU A 522 8.70 21.11 4.48
C LEU A 522 8.22 20.97 3.03
N ARG A 523 7.84 22.09 2.41
CA ARG A 523 7.17 22.16 1.10
C ARG A 523 7.70 23.25 0.20
N SER A 524 8.12 24.36 0.78
CA SER A 524 8.70 25.49 0.07
C SER A 524 10.10 25.79 0.61
N ASP A 525 10.91 26.46 -0.20
CA ASP A 525 12.24 26.91 0.23
C ASP A 525 12.19 27.95 1.35
N ASP A 526 11.03 28.57 1.56
CA ASP A 526 10.78 29.54 2.63
C ASP A 526 10.30 28.88 3.93
N ASP A 527 10.02 27.57 3.93
CA ASP A 527 9.54 26.89 5.12
C ASP A 527 10.66 26.73 6.15
N VAL A 528 10.38 27.11 7.40
CA VAL A 528 11.27 26.91 8.54
C VAL A 528 10.55 26.05 9.58
N VAL A 529 11.10 24.87 9.87
CA VAL A 529 10.49 23.89 10.77
C VAL A 529 11.46 23.49 11.87
N GLU A 530 11.01 23.53 13.12
CA GLU A 530 11.80 23.03 14.24
C GLU A 530 11.80 21.51 14.28
N PHE A 531 12.98 20.92 14.36
CA PHE A 531 13.16 19.51 14.63
C PHE A 531 13.41 19.29 16.12
N TRP A 532 12.60 18.42 16.72
CA TRP A 532 12.71 17.99 18.10
C TRP A 532 12.72 16.46 18.22
N SER A 533 13.45 15.93 19.20
CA SER A 533 13.41 14.51 19.55
C SER A 533 13.85 14.29 21.00
N THR A 534 13.26 13.31 21.67
CA THR A 534 13.72 12.84 22.98
C THR A 534 14.89 11.85 22.87
N ASP A 535 15.08 11.26 21.69
CA ASP A 535 16.16 10.32 21.39
C ASP A 535 17.35 11.07 20.77
N ASN A 536 18.49 11.09 21.47
CA ASN A 536 19.71 11.72 20.96
C ASN A 536 20.19 11.08 19.65
N MET A 537 19.85 9.81 19.39
CA MET A 537 20.17 9.17 18.12
C MET A 537 19.52 9.87 16.93
N CYS A 538 18.29 10.37 17.07
CA CYS A 538 17.64 11.13 16.01
C CYS A 538 18.41 12.43 15.68
N HIS A 539 18.94 13.13 16.69
CA HIS A 539 19.71 14.35 16.46
C HIS A 539 21.01 14.08 15.71
N VAL A 540 21.68 12.97 16.00
CA VAL A 540 22.89 12.54 15.29
C VAL A 540 22.54 12.12 13.86
N GLN A 541 21.49 11.32 13.69
CA GLN A 541 21.09 10.84 12.37
C GLN A 541 20.52 11.95 11.48
N LEU A 542 19.86 12.97 12.03
CA LEU A 542 19.40 14.14 11.26
C LEU A 542 20.54 14.77 10.48
N ARG A 543 21.66 15.08 11.14
CA ARG A 543 22.84 15.69 10.51
C ARG A 543 23.49 14.81 9.45
N ARG A 544 23.29 13.49 9.53
CA ARG A 544 23.87 12.52 8.61
C ARG A 544 22.98 12.26 7.40
N LEU A 545 21.66 12.22 7.58
CA LEU A 545 20.72 11.70 6.60
C LEU A 545 19.95 12.80 5.86
N TRP A 546 19.75 13.95 6.49
CA TRP A 546 18.96 15.03 5.91
C TRP A 546 19.73 15.76 4.82
N LYS A 547 19.16 15.80 3.61
CA LYS A 547 19.74 16.45 2.42
C LYS A 547 19.10 17.83 2.17
N GLY A 548 19.11 18.70 3.18
CA GLY A 548 18.56 20.06 3.13
C GLY A 548 19.26 20.99 4.13
N SER A 549 18.78 22.23 4.29
CA SER A 549 19.38 23.17 5.25
C SER A 549 19.09 22.73 6.69
N ILE A 550 20.11 22.81 7.56
CA ILE A 550 19.99 22.57 9.00
C ILE A 550 20.72 23.69 9.73
N VAL A 551 20.04 24.32 10.68
CA VAL A 551 20.60 25.27 11.65
C VAL A 551 20.50 24.67 13.04
N GLU A 552 21.55 24.78 13.85
CA GLU A 552 21.55 24.32 15.24
C GLU A 552 21.29 25.53 16.17
N GLU A 553 20.31 25.39 17.06
CA GLU A 553 19.99 26.34 18.14
C GLU A 553 19.59 25.60 19.41
#